data_AF-A0A2W6TS90-F1
#
_entry.id   AF-A0A2W6TS90-F1
#
_cell.length_a   1.000
_cell.length_b   1.000
_cell.length_c   1.000
_cell.angle_alpha   90.00
_cell.angle_beta   90.00
_cell.angle_gamma   90.00
#
_symmetry.space_group_name_H-M   'P 1'
#
loop_
_entity.id
_entity.type
_entity.pdbx_description
1 polymer ?
#
loop_
_entity_poly.entity_id
_entity_poly.type
_entity_poly.pdbx_seq_one_letter_code
_entity_poly.pdbx_strand_id
1 'polypeptide(L)'
;LEAGVRIFEYGPRMLHSKAFIADDDTCIVGTANFDHRSFRLNFELSMMYTDLKLTGELDAILRAEFDSAEEVQLLRDRSLWRKRLPEAFARLASPLL
;
A
#
# COMPACT_ATOMS: atom_id res chain seq x y z
N LEU A 1 -5.84 12.31 -4.12
CA LEU A 1 -4.72 12.87 -4.90
C LEU A 1 -4.65 14.39 -4.79
N GLU A 2 -5.80 15.10 -4.73
CA GLU A 2 -5.84 16.57 -4.60
C GLU A 2 -5.06 17.14 -3.39
N ALA A 3 -4.89 16.35 -2.31
CA ALA A 3 -4.09 16.71 -1.15
C ALA A 3 -2.56 16.52 -1.33
N GLY A 4 -2.07 16.29 -2.55
CA GLY A 4 -0.65 16.06 -2.85
C GLY A 4 -0.17 14.61 -2.62
N VAL A 5 -1.08 13.70 -2.27
CA VAL A 5 -0.77 12.26 -2.12
C VAL A 5 -0.63 11.62 -3.50
N ARG A 6 0.43 10.83 -3.67
CA ARG A 6 0.68 10.00 -4.86
C ARG A 6 0.39 8.54 -4.51
N ILE A 7 -0.25 7.82 -5.42
CA ILE A 7 -0.63 6.41 -5.22
C ILE A 7 -0.09 5.63 -6.40
N PHE A 8 0.53 4.49 -6.13
CA PHE A 8 1.10 3.61 -7.14
C PHE A 8 0.48 2.22 -7.03
N GLU A 9 -0.01 1.68 -8.14
CA GLU A 9 -0.52 0.32 -8.24
C GLU A 9 0.56 -0.60 -8.80
N TYR A 10 1.04 -1.53 -7.98
CA TYR A 10 2.02 -2.52 -8.40
C TYR A 10 1.35 -3.65 -9.21
N GLY A 11 1.84 -3.88 -10.43
CA GLY A 11 1.28 -4.85 -11.38
C GLY A 11 2.09 -6.14 -11.63
N PRO A 12 3.44 -6.14 -11.63
CA PRO A 12 4.21 -7.26 -12.16
C PRO A 12 4.05 -8.58 -11.39
N ARG A 13 3.95 -8.52 -10.05
CA ARG A 13 3.91 -9.67 -9.13
C ARG A 13 3.12 -9.33 -7.86
N MET A 14 2.99 -10.30 -6.95
CA MET A 14 2.41 -10.04 -5.63
C MET A 14 3.41 -9.26 -4.76
N LEU A 15 3.08 -8.02 -4.41
CA LEU A 15 3.78 -7.25 -3.38
C LEU A 15 3.12 -7.54 -2.02
N HIS A 16 3.84 -8.22 -1.13
CA HIS A 16 3.33 -8.61 0.20
C HIS A 16 4.09 -7.96 1.36
N SER A 17 5.03 -7.07 1.08
CA SER A 17 5.67 -6.25 2.10
C SER A 17 4.64 -5.32 2.74
N LYS A 18 4.72 -5.16 4.06
CA LYS A 18 4.03 -4.08 4.78
C LYS A 18 5.09 -3.33 5.54
N ALA A 19 5.35 -2.13 5.05
CA ALA A 19 6.37 -1.26 5.56
C ALA A 19 5.93 0.18 5.42
N PHE A 20 6.41 1.03 6.31
CA PHE A 20 6.28 2.47 6.14
C PHE A 20 7.53 3.18 6.61
N ILE A 21 7.76 4.35 6.04
CA ILE A 21 8.83 5.28 6.42
C ILE A 21 8.16 6.59 6.85
N ALA A 22 8.64 7.17 7.94
CA ALA A 22 8.30 8.50 8.38
C ALA A 22 9.58 9.33 8.39
N ASP A 23 9.55 10.46 7.69
CA ASP A 23 10.71 11.32 7.46
C ASP A 23 11.91 10.51 6.91
N ASP A 24 13.12 10.76 7.42
CA ASP A 24 14.36 10.16 6.89
C ASP A 24 14.99 9.17 7.88
N ASP A 25 14.47 9.05 9.11
CA ASP A 25 15.12 8.31 10.20
C ASP A 25 14.28 7.16 10.76
N THR A 26 12.99 7.10 10.46
CA THR A 26 12.08 6.17 11.11
C THR A 26 11.41 5.25 10.10
N CYS A 27 11.52 3.95 10.33
CA CYS A 27 10.82 2.96 9.52
C CYS A 27 10.21 1.84 10.34
N ILE A 28 9.14 1.26 9.81
CA ILE A 28 8.49 0.07 10.36
C ILE A 28 8.37 -0.99 9.27
N VAL A 29 8.64 -2.23 9.64
CA VAL A 29 8.39 -3.42 8.83
C VAL A 29 7.66 -4.45 9.69
N GLY A 30 6.61 -5.06 9.16
CA GLY A 30 5.81 -6.01 9.94
C GLY A 30 4.76 -6.78 9.16
N THR A 31 3.86 -7.41 9.92
CA THR A 31 2.76 -8.22 9.40
C THR A 31 1.44 -7.45 9.26
N ALA A 32 1.33 -6.29 9.89
CA ALA A 32 0.12 -5.47 9.89
C ALA A 32 -0.13 -4.84 8.51
N ASN A 33 -1.31 -5.07 7.94
CA ASN A 33 -1.81 -4.27 6.85
C ASN A 33 -2.28 -2.90 7.37
N PHE A 34 -2.34 -1.90 6.49
CA PHE A 34 -2.88 -0.57 6.80
C PHE A 34 -4.41 -0.55 6.73
N ASP A 35 -5.05 -1.37 7.55
CA ASP A 35 -6.50 -1.47 7.65
C ASP A 35 -6.97 -1.62 9.11
N HIS A 36 -8.27 -1.43 9.31
CA HIS A 36 -8.88 -1.45 10.65
C HIS A 36 -8.79 -2.81 11.33
N ARG A 37 -8.81 -3.91 10.56
CA ARG A 37 -8.76 -5.28 11.11
C ARG A 37 -7.37 -5.57 11.66
N SER A 38 -6.31 -5.30 10.88
CA SER A 38 -4.93 -5.44 11.35
C SER A 38 -4.64 -4.55 12.56
N PHE A 39 -5.20 -3.34 12.63
CA PHE A 39 -4.96 -2.44 13.75
C PHE A 39 -5.77 -2.73 15.04
N ARG A 40 -6.85 -3.51 14.96
CA ARG A 40 -7.74 -3.69 16.14
C ARG A 40 -8.05 -5.14 16.50
N LEU A 41 -8.01 -6.05 15.55
CA LEU A 41 -8.53 -7.41 15.73
C LEU A 41 -7.43 -8.46 15.60
N ASN A 42 -6.52 -8.29 14.66
CA ASN A 42 -5.47 -9.26 14.43
C ASN A 42 -4.34 -9.11 15.45
N PHE A 43 -3.65 -10.22 15.71
CA PHE A 43 -2.36 -10.21 16.38
C PHE A 43 -1.28 -10.00 15.34
N GLU A 44 -0.71 -8.80 15.33
CA GLU A 44 0.33 -8.40 14.39
C GLU A 44 1.67 -8.22 15.10
N LEU A 45 2.77 -8.49 14.39
CA LEU A 45 4.12 -8.19 14.84
C LEU A 45 4.73 -7.16 13.89
N SER A 46 5.24 -6.07 14.43
CA SER A 46 5.95 -5.03 13.68
C SER A 46 7.19 -4.59 14.45
N MET A 47 8.26 -4.32 13.73
CA MET A 47 9.49 -3.76 14.28
C MET A 47 9.64 -2.33 13.80
N MET A 48 9.90 -1.44 14.75
CA MET A 48 10.19 -0.03 14.48
C MET A 48 11.67 0.23 14.67
N TYR A 49 12.27 0.92 13.72
CA TYR A 49 13.66 1.36 13.76
C TYR A 49 13.69 2.88 13.67
N THR A 50 14.58 3.49 14.46
CA THR A 50 14.97 4.90 14.32
C THR A 50 16.46 4.92 13.99
N ASP A 51 16.77 4.80 12.70
CA ASP A 51 18.11 4.72 12.15
C ASP A 51 18.12 5.21 10.69
N LEU A 52 18.97 6.20 10.40
CA LEU A 52 19.07 6.82 9.07
C LEU A 52 19.50 5.83 7.98
N LYS A 53 20.38 4.89 8.31
CA LYS A 53 20.94 3.96 7.33
C LYS A 53 19.90 2.90 6.95
N LEU A 54 19.27 2.27 7.94
CA LEU A 54 18.22 1.28 7.72
C LEU A 54 17.02 1.89 7.00
N THR A 55 16.65 3.12 7.38
CA THR A 55 15.54 3.83 6.72
C THR A 55 15.87 4.14 5.25
N GLY A 56 17.10 4.60 4.96
CA GLY A 56 17.55 4.82 3.59
C GLY A 56 17.63 3.54 2.75
N GLU A 57 18.05 2.41 3.33
CA GLU A 57 18.05 1.11 2.65
C GLU A 57 16.62 0.67 2.28
N LEU A 58 15.65 0.84 3.18
CA LEU A 58 14.25 0.54 2.89
C LEU A 58 13.65 1.50 1.85
N ASP A 59 13.95 2.80 1.93
CA ASP A 59 13.48 3.79 0.95
C ASP A 59 13.95 3.43 -0.47
N ALA A 60 15.22 3.03 -0.61
CA ALA A 60 15.76 2.58 -1.90
C ALA A 60 15.01 1.36 -2.46
N ILE A 61 14.64 0.39 -1.61
CA ILE A 61 13.84 -0.77 -2.00
C ILE A 61 12.44 -0.32 -2.46
N LEU A 62 11.75 0.51 -1.68
CA LEU A 62 10.41 0.98 -2.01
C LEU A 62 10.38 1.81 -3.31
N ARG A 63 11.40 2.64 -3.54
CA ARG A 63 11.53 3.41 -4.79
C ARG A 63 11.71 2.52 -6.01
N ALA A 64 12.52 1.46 -5.90
CA ALA A 64 12.67 0.49 -7.00
C ALA A 64 11.34 -0.22 -7.34
N GLU A 65 10.48 -0.47 -6.34
CA GLU A 65 9.14 -1.00 -6.58
C GLU A 65 8.23 0.04 -7.27
N PHE A 66 8.37 1.33 -6.96
CA PHE A 66 7.63 2.40 -7.65
C PHE A 66 7.99 2.52 -9.12
N ASP A 67 9.25 2.30 -9.50
CA ASP A 67 9.69 2.28 -10.90
C ASP A 67 8.98 1.19 -11.73
N SER A 68 8.46 0.17 -11.06
CA SER A 68 7.72 -0.95 -11.65
C SER A 68 6.19 -0.84 -11.47
N ALA A 69 5.71 0.27 -10.91
CA ALA A 69 4.30 0.48 -10.59
C ALA A 69 3.67 1.59 -11.45
N GLU A 70 2.35 1.53 -11.65
CA GLU A 70 1.62 2.58 -12.36
C GLU A 70 1.12 3.64 -11.37
N GLU A 71 1.44 4.92 -11.60
CA GLU A 71 0.89 6.01 -10.79
C GLU A 71 -0.60 6.22 -11.12
N VAL A 72 -1.44 6.17 -10.08
CA VAL A 72 -2.88 6.30 -10.20
C VAL A 72 -3.25 7.75 -10.54
N GLN A 73 -3.98 7.91 -11.63
CA GLN A 73 -4.51 9.20 -12.09
C GLN A 73 -5.98 9.37 -11.69
N LEU A 74 -6.38 10.58 -11.27
CA LEU A 74 -7.75 10.87 -10.81
C LEU A 74 -8.79 10.64 -11.92
N LEU A 75 -8.40 10.92 -13.18
CA LEU A 75 -9.23 10.79 -14.38
C LEU A 75 -8.98 9.47 -15.13
N ARG A 76 -8.75 8.36 -14.41
CA ARG A 76 -8.61 7.05 -15.07
C ARG A 76 -9.95 6.66 -15.71
N ASP A 77 -9.93 6.20 -16.96
CA ASP A 77 -11.13 5.64 -17.58
C ASP A 77 -11.55 4.37 -16.82
N ARG A 78 -12.76 4.42 -16.26
CA ARG A 78 -13.38 3.33 -15.51
C ARG A 78 -14.62 2.86 -16.25
N SER A 79 -14.39 2.16 -17.35
CA SER A 79 -15.43 1.43 -18.09
C SER A 79 -16.44 0.75 -17.15
N LEU A 80 -17.72 1.02 -17.38
CA LEU A 80 -18.83 0.54 -16.56
C LEU A 80 -18.82 -0.99 -16.41
N TRP A 81 -18.68 -1.69 -17.53
CA TRP A 81 -18.77 -3.15 -17.59
C TRP A 81 -17.48 -3.85 -17.15
N ARG A 82 -16.32 -3.27 -17.45
CA ARG A 82 -15.03 -3.93 -17.13
C ARG A 82 -14.52 -3.66 -15.73
N LYS A 83 -14.87 -2.53 -15.12
CA LYS A 83 -14.33 -2.12 -13.81
C LYS A 83 -15.43 -1.87 -12.78
N ARG A 84 -16.38 -0.99 -13.08
CA ARG A 84 -17.32 -0.48 -12.05
C ARG A 84 -18.31 -1.53 -11.56
N LEU A 85 -18.90 -2.33 -12.45
CA LEU A 85 -19.84 -3.39 -12.05
C LEU A 85 -19.15 -4.52 -11.27
N PRO A 86 -18.04 -5.13 -11.76
CA PRO A 86 -17.33 -6.16 -10.99
C PRO A 86 -16.91 -5.68 -9.59
N GLU A 87 -16.39 -4.45 -9.46
CA GLU A 87 -16.05 -3.90 -8.15
C GLU A 87 -17.27 -3.71 -7.25
N ALA A 88 -18.40 -3.24 -7.80
CA ALA A 88 -19.62 -3.07 -7.01
C ALA A 88 -20.12 -4.41 -6.45
N PHE A 89 -20.04 -5.48 -7.26
CA PHE A 89 -20.33 -6.84 -6.80
C PHE A 89 -19.31 -7.32 -5.75
N ALA A 90 -18.01 -7.10 -5.98
CA ALA A 90 -16.98 -7.46 -5.00
C ALA A 90 -17.18 -6.74 -3.65
N ARG A 91 -17.61 -5.47 -3.67
CA ARG A 91 -17.92 -4.69 -2.46
C ARG A 91 -19.09 -5.27 -1.66
N LEU A 92 -20.08 -5.89 -2.31
CA LEU A 92 -21.16 -6.57 -1.57
C LEU A 92 -20.63 -7.76 -0.76
N ALA A 93 -19.57 -8.41 -1.24
CA ALA A 93 -18.90 -9.50 -0.54
C ALA A 93 -17.80 -9.04 0.44
N SER A 94 -17.44 -7.75 0.47
CA SER A 94 -16.35 -7.26 1.31
C SER A 94 -16.53 -7.50 2.81
N PRO A 95 -17.75 -7.57 3.40
CA PRO A 95 -17.91 -7.91 4.82
C PRO A 95 -17.52 -9.36 5.16
N LEU A 96 -17.37 -10.23 4.16
CA LEU A 96 -17.03 -11.64 4.32
C LEU A 96 -15.52 -11.91 4.17
N LEU A 97 -14.74 -10.92 3.73
CA LEU A 97 -13.28 -10.96 3.58
C LEU A 97 -12.62 -10.19 4.75
#